data_AF-A0A4R6SYB1-F1
#
_entry.id   AF-A0A4R6SYB1-F1
#
_cell.length_a   1.000
_cell.length_b   1.000
_cell.length_c   1.000
_cell.angle_alpha   90.00
_cell.angle_beta   90.00
_cell.angle_gamma   90.00
#
_symmetry.space_group_name_H-M   'P 1'
#
loop_
_entity.id
_entity.type
_entity.pdbx_description
1 polymer ?
#
loop_
_entity_poly.entity_id
_entity_poly.type
_entity_poly.pdbx_seq_one_letter_code
_entity_poly.pdbx_strand_id
1 'polypeptide(L)'
;MAMQWNGSHQFLEWLVERPKTDLATAVMVYWMQGPRWWKQYHNKQELIEKGDSAMGFDFTETLESKILSGFFKDQEFAFDPTKDDHGTIWANEYLDKLTVREIPPFLFRTLVGEEIEMPAGFEEGMPPDLVKKVQDVYDSYDIIDD
;
A
#
# COMPACT_ATOMS: atom_id res chain seq x y z
N MET A 1 13.25 -11.75 1.44
CA MET A 1 12.07 -11.24 0.71
C MET A 1 11.33 -10.28 1.63
N ALA A 2 11.39 -8.99 1.29
CA ALA A 2 10.62 -7.93 1.92
C ALA A 2 9.11 -8.21 1.74
N MET A 3 8.27 -7.75 2.66
CA MET A 3 6.84 -7.65 2.37
C MET A 3 6.70 -6.88 1.05
N GLN A 4 6.25 -7.56 -0.01
CA GLN A 4 5.99 -6.92 -1.28
C GLN A 4 4.76 -6.03 -1.06
N TRP A 5 4.95 -4.72 -1.07
CA TRP A 5 3.86 -3.76 -0.92
C TRP A 5 3.07 -3.59 -2.22
N ASN A 6 3.52 -4.17 -3.33
CA ASN A 6 2.87 -4.11 -4.64
C ASN A 6 1.94 -5.33 -4.86
N GLY A 7 0.63 -5.10 -4.83
CA GLY A 7 -0.39 -6.12 -5.12
C GLY A 7 -1.15 -6.60 -3.88
N SER A 8 -2.26 -7.32 -4.10
CA SER A 8 -3.11 -7.79 -2.99
C SER A 8 -2.42 -8.94 -2.25
N HIS A 9 -1.78 -8.59 -1.14
CA HIS A 9 -1.26 -9.55 -0.19
C HIS A 9 -2.34 -9.82 0.85
N GLN A 10 -2.54 -11.09 1.21
CA GLN A 10 -3.55 -11.52 2.18
C GLN A 10 -3.51 -10.70 3.47
N PHE A 11 -2.32 -10.28 3.90
CA PHE A 11 -2.17 -9.40 5.06
C PHE A 11 -2.74 -8.00 4.83
N LEU A 12 -2.45 -7.36 3.70
CA LEU A 12 -2.96 -6.03 3.38
C LEU A 12 -4.48 -6.06 3.17
N GLU A 13 -5.00 -7.11 2.52
CA GLU A 13 -6.45 -7.35 2.40
C GLU A 13 -7.10 -7.45 3.77
N TRP A 14 -6.56 -8.33 4.63
CA TRP A 14 -7.03 -8.48 6.01
C TRP A 14 -6.98 -7.17 6.80
N LEU A 15 -5.93 -6.36 6.58
CA LEU A 15 -5.76 -5.08 7.27
C LEU A 15 -6.84 -4.09 6.84
N VAL A 16 -7.07 -3.90 5.54
CA VAL A 16 -8.04 -2.91 5.01
C VAL A 16 -9.49 -3.40 5.02
N GLU A 17 -9.74 -4.65 5.40
CA GLU A 17 -11.08 -5.18 5.67
C GLU A 17 -11.58 -4.90 7.08
N ARG A 18 -10.72 -4.41 7.98
CA ARG A 18 -11.09 -4.14 9.37
C ARG A 18 -11.57 -2.69 9.52
N PRO A 19 -12.80 -2.45 10.01
CA PRO A 19 -13.30 -1.09 10.27
C PRO A 19 -12.51 -0.32 11.35
N LYS A 20 -11.78 -1.07 12.20
CA LYS A 20 -10.90 -0.55 13.26
C LYS A 20 -9.49 -0.21 12.76
N THR A 21 -9.19 -0.46 11.49
CA THR A 21 -7.94 0.02 10.92
C THR A 21 -8.00 1.53 10.84
N ASP A 22 -6.92 2.17 11.25
CA ASP A 22 -6.81 3.62 11.24
C ASP A 22 -6.88 4.18 9.81
N LEU A 23 -7.54 5.32 9.64
CA LEU A 23 -7.67 5.99 8.35
C LEU A 23 -6.30 6.37 7.77
N ALA A 24 -5.35 6.83 8.59
CA ALA A 24 -4.02 7.17 8.11
C ALA A 24 -3.28 5.94 7.59
N THR A 25 -3.41 4.79 8.26
CA THR A 25 -2.89 3.51 7.75
C THR A 25 -3.53 3.12 6.43
N ALA A 26 -4.85 3.26 6.28
CA ALA A 26 -5.54 2.95 5.02
C ALA A 26 -5.09 3.85 3.86
N VAL A 27 -4.92 5.16 4.12
CA VAL A 27 -4.43 6.12 3.13
C VAL A 27 -2.96 5.86 2.77
N MET A 28 -2.13 5.49 3.74
CA MET A 28 -0.75 5.06 3.52
C MET A 28 -0.71 3.84 2.58
N VAL A 29 -1.45 2.78 2.90
CA VAL A 29 -1.51 1.57 2.05
C VAL A 29 -1.98 1.92 0.63
N TYR A 30 -3.00 2.77 0.49
CA TYR A 30 -3.49 3.24 -0.81
C TYR A 30 -2.38 3.88 -1.64
N TRP A 31 -1.59 4.77 -1.05
CA TRP A 31 -0.49 5.43 -1.75
C TRP A 31 0.65 4.49 -2.10
N MET A 32 0.99 3.54 -1.22
CA MET A 32 1.98 2.48 -1.50
C MET A 32 1.55 1.52 -2.62
N GLN A 33 0.27 1.46 -2.98
CA GLN A 33 -0.19 0.71 -4.17
C GLN A 33 0.06 1.43 -5.50
N GLY A 34 0.61 2.65 -5.48
CA GLY A 34 0.89 3.42 -6.68
C GLY A 34 -0.38 3.78 -7.47
N PRO A 35 -1.35 4.49 -6.88
CA PRO A 35 -2.68 4.68 -7.49
C PRO A 35 -2.63 5.33 -8.88
N ARG A 36 -1.66 6.22 -9.13
CA ARG A 36 -1.46 6.84 -10.45
C ARG A 36 -1.19 5.82 -11.56
N TRP A 37 -0.50 4.72 -11.26
CA TRP A 37 -0.32 3.62 -12.20
C TRP A 37 -1.67 3.04 -12.62
N TRP A 38 -2.60 2.81 -11.68
CA TRP A 38 -3.92 2.24 -12.00
C TRP A 38 -4.86 3.25 -12.65
N LYS A 39 -4.70 4.55 -12.39
CA LYS A 39 -5.51 5.61 -12.98
C LYS A 39 -5.14 5.92 -14.44
N GLN A 40 -4.17 5.22 -15.04
CA GLN A 40 -3.87 5.29 -16.48
C GLN A 40 -4.85 4.50 -17.36
N TYR A 41 -5.60 3.57 -16.76
CA TYR A 41 -6.65 2.81 -17.45
C TYR A 41 -8.03 3.42 -17.12
N HIS A 42 -8.91 3.53 -18.11
CA HIS A 42 -10.28 4.01 -17.93
C HIS A 42 -11.14 3.04 -17.12
N ASN A 43 -10.86 1.75 -17.22
CA ASN A 43 -11.56 0.70 -16.51
C ASN A 43 -10.73 -0.59 -16.51
N LYS A 44 -11.20 -1.57 -15.74
CA LYS A 44 -10.58 -2.90 -15.64
C LYS A 44 -10.51 -3.65 -16.97
N GLN A 45 -11.47 -3.46 -17.88
CA GLN A 45 -11.48 -4.14 -19.17
C GLN A 45 -10.29 -3.70 -20.03
N GLU A 46 -10.02 -2.40 -20.09
CA GLU A 46 -8.86 -1.85 -20.80
C GLU A 46 -7.53 -2.38 -20.23
N LEU A 47 -7.43 -2.49 -18.91
CA LEU A 47 -6.27 -3.08 -18.24
C LEU A 47 -6.03 -4.53 -18.68
N ILE A 48 -7.08 -5.36 -18.68
CA ILE A 48 -7.00 -6.77 -19.08
C ILE A 48 -6.62 -6.89 -20.56
N GLU A 49 -7.18 -6.03 -21.43
CA GLU A 49 -6.86 -6.00 -22.87
C GLU A 49 -5.38 -5.66 -23.14
N LYS A 50 -4.76 -4.87 -22.26
CA LYS A 50 -3.33 -4.54 -22.30
C LYS A 50 -2.43 -5.63 -21.71
N GLY A 51 -3.00 -6.70 -21.13
CA GLY A 51 -2.29 -7.86 -20.62
C GLY A 51 -1.83 -7.76 -19.17
N ASP A 52 -2.30 -6.76 -18.43
CA ASP A 52 -1.96 -6.57 -17.02
C ASP A 52 -2.87 -7.36 -16.08
N SER A 53 -2.39 -7.63 -14.85
CA SER A 53 -3.20 -8.27 -13.80
C SER A 53 -4.13 -7.26 -13.14
N ALA A 54 -5.42 -7.59 -13.06
CA ALA A 54 -6.43 -6.74 -12.43
C ALA A 54 -6.37 -6.73 -10.89
N MET A 55 -5.55 -7.58 -10.28
CA MET A 55 -5.52 -7.77 -8.83
C MET A 55 -5.16 -6.49 -8.06
N GLY A 56 -4.08 -5.81 -8.46
CA GLY A 56 -3.67 -4.55 -7.84
C GLY A 56 -4.66 -3.40 -8.11
N PHE A 57 -5.27 -3.40 -9.30
CA PHE A 57 -6.33 -2.46 -9.66
C PHE A 57 -7.55 -2.63 -8.76
N ASP A 58 -8.07 -3.85 -8.63
CA ASP A 58 -9.26 -4.14 -7.82
C ASP A 58 -9.03 -3.80 -6.35
N PHE A 59 -7.86 -4.13 -5.82
CA PHE A 59 -7.49 -3.81 -4.44
C PHE A 59 -7.45 -2.29 -4.22
N THR A 60 -6.77 -1.55 -5.10
CA THR A 60 -6.64 -0.09 -4.98
C THR A 60 -7.99 0.62 -5.08
N GLU A 61 -8.85 0.21 -6.04
CA GLU A 61 -10.18 0.80 -6.23
C GLU A 61 -11.13 0.48 -5.07
N THR A 62 -11.04 -0.75 -4.53
CA THR A 62 -11.83 -1.14 -3.35
C THR A 62 -11.41 -0.34 -2.12
N LEU A 63 -10.10 -0.15 -1.92
CA LEU A 63 -9.57 0.63 -0.82
C LEU A 63 -9.97 2.11 -0.92
N GLU A 64 -9.84 2.71 -2.10
CA GLU A 64 -10.31 4.08 -2.38
C GLU A 64 -11.80 4.24 -2.03
N SER A 65 -12.64 3.31 -2.50
CA SER A 65 -14.08 3.32 -2.20
C SER A 65 -14.37 3.24 -0.70
N LYS A 66 -13.67 2.37 0.03
CA LYS A 66 -13.80 2.26 1.50
C LYS A 66 -13.41 3.57 2.20
N ILE A 67 -12.28 4.17 1.83
CA ILE A 67 -11.82 5.44 2.38
C ILE A 67 -12.88 6.53 2.16
N LEU A 68 -13.35 6.70 0.92
CA LEU A 68 -14.32 7.73 0.56
C LEU A 68 -15.70 7.52 1.18
N SER A 69 -16.09 6.26 1.44
CA SER A 69 -17.35 5.94 2.14
C SER A 69 -17.29 6.21 3.65
N GLY A 70 -16.11 6.54 4.19
CA GLY A 70 -15.89 6.69 5.63
C GLY A 70 -15.97 5.37 6.39
N PHE A 71 -15.53 4.27 5.77
CA PHE A 71 -15.51 2.93 6.38
C PHE A 71 -14.61 2.87 7.62
N PHE A 72 -13.44 3.49 7.55
CA PHE A 72 -12.48 3.63 8.66
C PHE A 72 -12.92 4.78 9.56
N LYS A 73 -13.18 4.50 10.85
CA LYS A 73 -13.73 5.47 11.81
C LYS A 73 -12.66 6.14 12.68
N ASP A 74 -11.55 5.46 12.86
CA ASP A 74 -10.46 5.90 13.72
C ASP A 74 -9.45 6.72 12.88
N GLN A 75 -8.90 7.78 13.48
CA GLN A 75 -7.83 8.62 12.91
C GLN A 75 -6.94 9.11 14.06
N GLU A 76 -6.13 8.21 14.56
CA GLU A 76 -5.19 8.41 15.66
C GLU A 76 -3.79 8.72 15.15
N PHE A 77 -3.40 8.20 13.98
CA PHE A 77 -2.05 8.35 13.44
C PHE A 77 -1.92 9.46 12.40
N ALA A 78 -0.72 10.02 12.28
CA ALA A 78 -0.37 10.97 11.25
C ALA A 78 0.05 10.28 9.94
N PHE A 79 -0.28 10.88 8.80
CA PHE A 79 0.27 10.49 7.51
C PHE A 79 0.20 11.67 6.52
N ASP A 80 1.29 11.92 5.79
CA ASP A 80 1.36 12.96 4.76
C ASP A 80 1.91 12.40 3.44
N PRO A 81 1.08 12.16 2.43
CA PRO A 81 1.54 11.61 1.15
C PRO A 81 2.36 12.60 0.32
N THR A 82 2.40 13.88 0.71
CA THR A 82 3.07 14.96 -0.03
C THR A 82 4.42 15.36 0.54
N LYS A 83 4.78 14.82 1.71
CA LYS A 83 6.09 14.98 2.32
C LYS A 83 6.99 13.81 2.03
N ASP A 84 8.28 14.05 2.23
CA ASP A 84 9.32 13.04 2.15
C ASP A 84 9.20 12.09 3.35
N ASP A 85 8.62 10.92 3.10
CA ASP A 85 8.53 9.80 4.02
C ASP A 85 9.75 8.90 3.81
N HIS A 86 10.77 9.09 4.64
CA HIS A 86 12.01 8.30 4.61
C HIS A 86 12.69 8.16 3.22
N GLY A 87 12.61 9.19 2.39
CA GLY A 87 13.20 9.26 1.05
C GLY A 87 12.18 9.22 -0.10
N THR A 88 10.89 9.03 0.18
CA THR A 88 9.84 8.91 -0.84
C THR A 88 8.69 9.89 -0.61
N ILE A 89 8.34 10.66 -1.64
CA ILE A 89 7.08 11.44 -1.67
C ILE A 89 6.06 10.62 -2.45
N TRP A 90 5.22 9.87 -1.74
CA TRP A 90 4.29 8.92 -2.36
C TRP A 90 3.33 9.54 -3.39
N ALA A 91 2.88 10.77 -3.16
CA ALA A 91 2.00 11.49 -4.10
C ALA A 91 2.65 11.78 -5.47
N ASN A 92 3.98 11.69 -5.56
CA ASN A 92 4.78 11.90 -6.76
C ASN A 92 5.13 10.60 -7.50
N GLU A 93 4.81 9.43 -6.96
CA GLU A 93 5.03 8.18 -7.69
C GLU A 93 4.19 8.14 -8.97
N TYR A 94 4.81 7.75 -10.09
CA TYR A 94 4.18 7.65 -11.41
C TYR A 94 3.61 8.96 -11.98
N LEU A 95 4.25 10.11 -11.68
CA LEU A 95 3.89 11.40 -12.31
C LEU A 95 4.04 11.41 -13.84
N ASP A 96 4.87 10.54 -14.40
CA ASP A 96 5.07 10.37 -15.85
C ASP A 96 3.88 9.65 -16.52
N LYS A 97 3.01 9.00 -15.76
CA LYS A 97 1.87 8.25 -16.29
C LYS A 97 0.69 9.18 -16.56
N LEU A 98 0.09 8.98 -17.73
CA LEU A 98 -1.18 9.60 -18.05
C LEU A 98 -2.20 9.18 -16.99
N THR A 99 -2.89 10.16 -16.40
CA THR A 99 -3.97 9.93 -15.43
C THR A 99 -5.29 10.24 -16.14
N VAL A 100 -6.06 9.21 -16.51
CA VAL A 100 -7.36 9.36 -17.18
C VAL A 100 -8.55 9.31 -16.22
N ARG A 101 -8.29 9.00 -14.95
CA ARG A 101 -9.26 9.02 -13.84
C ARG A 101 -8.67 9.82 -12.69
N GLU A 102 -9.44 10.76 -12.13
CA GLU A 102 -8.92 11.61 -11.07
C GLU A 102 -8.67 10.84 -9.77
N ILE A 103 -7.61 11.22 -9.05
CA ILE A 103 -7.43 10.81 -7.66
C ILE A 103 -8.16 11.84 -6.79
N PRO A 104 -9.07 11.42 -5.90
CA PRO A 104 -9.81 12.32 -5.02
C PRO A 104 -8.89 13.30 -4.26
N PRO A 105 -9.18 14.62 -4.26
CA PRO A 105 -8.36 15.62 -3.57
C PRO A 105 -8.17 15.36 -2.06
N PHE A 106 -9.12 14.67 -1.43
CA PHE A 106 -9.03 14.26 -0.03
C PHE A 106 -7.79 13.40 0.25
N LEU A 107 -7.41 12.51 -0.68
CA LEU A 107 -6.29 11.58 -0.51
C LEU A 107 -4.93 12.26 -0.55
N PHE A 108 -4.85 13.54 -0.96
CA PHE A 108 -3.62 14.33 -0.93
C PHE A 108 -3.43 15.11 0.37
N ARG A 109 -4.42 15.10 1.27
CA ARG A 109 -4.37 15.90 2.49
C ARG A 109 -3.48 15.21 3.52
N THR A 110 -2.71 16.01 4.25
CA THR A 110 -2.07 15.59 5.49
C THR A 110 -3.15 15.17 6.50
N LEU A 111 -3.05 13.95 7.00
CA LEU A 111 -3.81 13.45 8.14
C LEU A 111 -2.99 13.71 9.40
N VAL A 112 -3.60 14.41 10.36
CA VAL A 112 -2.96 14.79 11.62
C VAL A 112 -3.28 13.74 12.68
N GLY A 113 -2.26 13.35 13.45
CA GLY A 113 -2.34 12.37 14.53
C GLY A 113 -0.99 12.18 15.20
N GLU A 114 -0.82 11.05 15.88
CA GLU A 114 0.44 10.59 16.46
C GLU A 114 1.41 10.18 15.34
N GLU A 115 2.64 10.70 15.40
CA GLU A 115 3.76 10.24 14.58
C GLU A 115 4.41 9.04 15.28
N ILE A 116 4.52 7.92 14.56
CA ILE A 116 5.13 6.70 15.10
C ILE A 116 6.57 6.63 14.63
N GLU A 117 7.50 6.61 15.58
CA GLU A 117 8.91 6.38 15.26
C GLU A 117 9.13 4.95 14.77
N MET A 118 9.92 4.79 13.71
CA MET A 118 10.31 3.46 13.26
C MET A 118 11.07 2.74 14.38
N PRO A 119 10.65 1.52 14.75
CA PRO A 119 11.30 0.78 15.83
C PRO A 119 12.75 0.47 15.46
N ALA A 120 13.66 0.75 16.40
CA ALA A 120 15.08 0.57 16.19
C ALA A 120 15.44 -0.90 15.95
N GLY A 121 16.26 -1.14 14.93
CA GLY A 121 16.76 -2.47 14.59
C GLY A 121 15.75 -3.38 13.90
N PHE A 122 14.58 -2.88 13.49
CA PHE A 122 13.70 -3.64 12.62
C PHE A 122 14.25 -3.67 11.20
N GLU A 123 14.17 -4.83 10.55
CA GLU A 123 14.52 -5.00 9.14
C GLU A 123 13.22 -5.25 8.39
N GLU A 124 12.92 -4.41 7.38
CA GLU A 124 11.73 -4.54 6.55
C GLU A 124 10.41 -4.57 7.36
N GLY A 125 10.33 -3.79 8.44
CA GLY A 125 9.16 -3.74 9.32
C GLY A 125 9.00 -4.96 10.25
N MET A 126 10.01 -5.83 10.34
CA MET A 126 10.02 -7.00 11.22
C MET A 126 11.13 -6.91 12.29
N PRO A 127 10.87 -7.36 13.53
CA PRO A 127 11.92 -7.57 14.53
C PRO A 127 12.97 -8.58 14.04
N PRO A 128 14.27 -8.41 14.39
CA PRO A 128 15.35 -9.30 13.94
C PRO A 128 15.09 -10.79 14.19
N ASP A 129 14.51 -11.13 15.34
CA ASP A 129 14.21 -12.52 15.70
C ASP A 129 13.17 -13.16 14.77
N LEU A 130 12.24 -12.37 14.21
CA LEU A 130 11.26 -12.86 13.23
C LEU A 130 11.87 -12.93 11.83
N VAL A 131 12.67 -11.94 11.45
CA VAL A 131 13.42 -11.95 10.17
C VAL A 131 14.24 -13.23 10.06
N LYS A 132 14.99 -13.56 11.12
CA LYS A 132 15.77 -14.80 11.18
C LYS A 132 14.90 -16.05 11.01
N LYS A 133 13.78 -16.15 11.72
CA LYS A 133 12.87 -17.31 11.59
C LYS A 133 12.30 -17.46 10.19
N VAL A 134 11.94 -16.35 9.56
CA VAL A 134 11.44 -16.34 8.18
C VAL A 134 12.54 -16.80 7.22
N GLN A 135 13.77 -16.32 7.40
CA GLN A 135 14.92 -16.74 6.60
C GLN A 135 15.23 -18.23 6.78
N ASP A 136 15.25 -18.73 8.02
CA ASP A 136 15.47 -20.16 8.31
C ASP A 136 14.41 -21.04 7.62
N VAL A 137 13.16 -20.58 7.52
CA VAL A 137 12.11 -21.27 6.77
C VAL A 137 12.40 -21.24 5.28
N TYR A 138 12.72 -20.08 4.69
CA TYR A 138 13.08 -20.00 3.26
C TYR A 138 14.25 -20.93 2.92
N ASP A 139 15.33 -20.89 3.69
CA ASP A 139 16.51 -21.73 3.49
C ASP A 139 16.19 -23.23 3.57
N SER A 140 15.17 -23.62 4.36
CA SER A 140 14.74 -25.02 4.47
C SER A 140 13.90 -25.52 3.28
N TYR A 141 13.34 -24.60 2.48
CA TYR A 141 12.47 -24.91 1.33
C TYR A 141 13.08 -24.49 -0.01
N ASP A 142 14.22 -23.78 -0.03
CA ASP A 142 15.03 -23.59 -1.23
C ASP A 142 15.57 -24.97 -1.68
N ILE A 143 14.88 -25.55 -2.66
CA ILE A 143 15.38 -26.70 -3.40
C ILE A 143 16.58 -26.19 -4.19
N ILE A 144 17.77 -26.68 -3.87
CA ILE A 144 18.95 -26.56 -4.73
C ILE A 144 18.60 -27.30 -6.03
N ASP A 145 18.20 -26.58 -7.07
CA ASP A 145 18.17 -27.12 -8.43
C ASP A 145 19.64 -27.34 -8.85
N ASP A 146 20.10 -28.60 -8.72
CA ASP A 146 21.37 -29.08 -9.29
C ASP A 146 21.32 -29.17 -10.82
#